data_AF-A0A485NX39-F1
#
_entry.id   AF-A0A485NX39-F1
#
_cell.length_a   1.000
_cell.length_b   1.000
_cell.length_c   1.000
_cell.angle_alpha   90.00
_cell.angle_beta   90.00
_cell.angle_gamma   90.00
#
_symmetry.space_group_name_H-M   'P 1'
#
loop_
_entity.id
_entity.type
_entity.pdbx_description
1 polymer ?
#
loop_
_entity_poly.entity_id
_entity_poly.type
_entity_poly.pdbx_seq_one_letter_code
_entity_poly.pdbx_strand_id
1 'polypeptide(L)'
;DRVLTSKGIRFCYHCDFFDGFKCLTHLKKCWKFNLMIYNRSCTIDHYYYNDKITGRYLYRYTKLSCNPCEEGMFQIYHDLLRETFCCNHADLCNNGNINMDTTVIFGKGIDLMAEKS
;
A
#
# COMPACT_ATOMS: atom_id res chain seq x y z
N ASP A 1 29.62 -16.00 11.76
CA ASP A 1 28.29 -15.85 12.40
C ASP A 1 27.17 -15.54 11.41
N ARG A 2 26.22 -16.49 11.30
CA ARG A 2 24.80 -16.38 10.89
C ARG A 2 24.41 -15.40 9.76
N VAL A 3 24.76 -15.71 8.51
CA VAL A 3 24.22 -15.07 7.27
C VAL A 3 23.31 -16.06 6.52
N LEU A 4 22.38 -16.73 7.22
CA LEU A 4 21.46 -17.71 6.61
C LEU A 4 19.97 -17.43 6.88
N THR A 5 19.64 -16.44 7.71
CA THR A 5 18.27 -16.17 8.16
C THR A 5 17.47 -15.18 7.30
N SER A 6 18.10 -14.46 6.36
CA SER A 6 17.41 -13.42 5.57
C SER A 6 16.63 -13.95 4.35
N LYS A 7 16.90 -15.16 3.86
CA LYS A 7 16.13 -15.72 2.72
C LYS A 7 14.75 -16.27 3.12
N GLY A 8 14.55 -16.57 4.41
CA GLY A 8 13.34 -17.22 4.94
C GLY A 8 12.36 -16.31 5.66
N ILE A 9 12.75 -15.08 5.97
CA ILE A 9 11.91 -14.10 6.69
C ILE A 9 11.76 -12.87 5.80
N ARG A 10 10.53 -12.42 5.62
CA ARG A 10 10.16 -11.20 4.89
C ARG A 10 9.72 -10.14 5.86
N PHE A 11 10.27 -8.93 5.76
CA PHE A 11 9.84 -7.79 6.56
C PHE A 11 8.92 -6.87 5.74
N CYS A 12 7.88 -6.34 6.38
CA CYS A 12 6.98 -5.35 5.78
C CYS A 12 6.67 -4.23 6.77
N TYR A 13 6.23 -3.08 6.26
CA TYR A 13 5.61 -2.06 7.08
C TYR A 13 4.22 -2.49 7.54
N HIS A 14 3.88 -2.10 8.76
CA HIS A 14 2.57 -2.25 9.35
C HIS A 14 2.04 -0.87 9.74
N CYS A 15 0.86 -0.52 9.22
CA CYS A 15 0.16 0.70 9.54
C CYS A 15 -1.34 0.51 9.33
N ASP A 16 -2.16 0.86 10.33
CA ASP A 16 -3.61 0.70 10.25
C ASP A 16 -4.31 1.89 9.57
N PHE A 17 -3.70 3.08 9.66
CA PHE A 17 -4.21 4.31 9.06
C PHE A 17 -3.06 5.15 8.52
N PHE A 18 -2.73 4.97 7.25
CA PHE A 18 -1.85 5.85 6.50
C PHE A 18 -2.68 6.85 5.72
N ASP A 19 -2.46 8.15 5.92
CA ASP A 19 -3.28 9.24 5.34
C ASP A 19 -2.83 9.66 3.93
N GLY A 20 -1.75 9.07 3.42
CA GLY A 20 -1.10 9.44 2.17
C GLY A 20 0.19 10.22 2.30
N PHE A 21 0.50 10.67 3.50
CA PHE A 21 1.79 11.27 3.82
C PHE A 21 2.47 10.52 4.97
N LYS A 22 1.72 10.11 5.99
CA LYS A 22 2.25 9.46 7.18
C LYS A 22 1.29 8.43 7.77
N CYS A 23 1.85 7.54 8.57
CA CYS A 23 1.07 6.64 9.40
C CYS A 23 0.59 7.36 10.67
N LEU A 24 -0.73 7.46 10.86
CA LEU A 24 -1.34 8.11 12.03
C LEU A 24 -1.28 7.23 13.28
N THR A 25 -1.22 5.91 13.14
CA THR A 25 -1.19 4.93 14.24
C THR A 25 0.21 4.47 14.64
N HIS A 26 1.24 5.22 14.26
CA HIS A 26 2.65 4.83 14.28
C HIS A 26 3.01 3.72 13.29
N LEU A 27 4.07 3.97 12.52
CA LEU A 27 4.60 3.00 11.57
C LEU A 27 5.36 1.91 12.31
N LYS A 28 4.89 0.66 12.19
CA LYS A 28 5.55 -0.52 12.76
C LYS A 28 6.18 -1.36 11.66
N LYS A 29 7.03 -2.30 12.06
CA LYS A 29 7.56 -3.34 11.18
C LYS A 29 6.96 -4.67 11.62
N CYS A 30 6.49 -5.45 10.67
CA CYS A 30 6.07 -6.83 10.88
C CYS A 30 6.94 -7.75 10.03
N TRP A 31 6.93 -9.04 10.36
CA TRP A 31 7.68 -10.05 9.63
C TRP A 31 6.81 -11.28 9.38
N LYS A 32 7.17 -12.07 8.36
CA LYS A 32 6.54 -13.35 8.08
C LYS A 32 7.49 -14.34 7.43
N PHE A 33 7.15 -15.63 7.50
CA PHE A 33 7.93 -16.70 6.87
C PHE A 33 7.70 -16.75 5.36
N ASN A 34 8.77 -16.60 4.59
CA ASN A 34 8.81 -16.57 3.12
C ASN A 34 8.66 -17.97 2.46
N LEU A 35 8.07 -18.93 3.16
CA LEU A 35 8.04 -20.34 2.73
C LEU A 35 6.90 -20.62 1.74
N MET A 36 5.69 -20.09 1.98
CA MET A 36 4.55 -20.20 1.06
C MET A 36 4.47 -18.99 0.11
N ILE A 37 3.99 -19.20 -1.12
CA ILE A 37 3.83 -18.16 -2.16
C ILE A 37 3.02 -16.96 -1.64
N TYR A 38 1.91 -17.20 -0.94
CA TYR A 38 1.04 -16.15 -0.37
C TYR A 38 1.70 -15.32 0.75
N ASN A 39 2.77 -15.84 1.35
CA ASN A 39 3.49 -15.19 2.45
C ASN A 39 4.76 -14.47 1.98
N ARG A 40 5.02 -14.41 0.66
CA ARG A 40 6.22 -13.75 0.12
C ARG A 40 6.06 -12.25 -0.13
N SER A 41 4.82 -11.79 -0.26
CA SER A 41 4.49 -10.40 -0.62
C SER A 41 4.06 -9.58 0.58
N CYS A 42 4.36 -8.29 0.61
CA CYS A 42 3.75 -7.36 1.55
C CYS A 42 2.46 -6.78 0.95
N THR A 43 1.51 -6.43 1.81
CA THR A 43 0.17 -5.97 1.39
C THR A 43 0.04 -4.48 1.59
N ILE A 44 -0.58 -3.83 0.61
CA ILE A 44 -1.02 -2.43 0.62
C ILE A 44 -2.51 -2.44 0.28
N ASP A 45 -3.36 -1.99 1.20
CA ASP A 45 -4.79 -1.85 0.95
C ASP A 45 -5.17 -0.37 0.93
N HIS A 46 -5.54 0.16 -0.23
CA HIS A 46 -6.12 1.49 -0.38
C HIS A 46 -7.64 1.41 -0.20
N TYR A 47 -8.18 2.29 0.63
CA TYR A 47 -9.61 2.39 0.89
C TYR A 47 -10.17 3.67 0.29
N TYR A 48 -11.27 3.55 -0.44
CA TYR A 48 -11.96 4.63 -1.12
C TYR A 48 -13.43 4.64 -0.74
N TYR A 49 -13.97 5.83 -0.46
CA TYR A 49 -15.40 6.01 -0.28
C TYR A 49 -16.05 6.50 -1.58
N ASN A 50 -17.18 5.90 -1.94
CA ASN A 50 -18.02 6.37 -3.04
C ASN A 50 -18.76 7.64 -2.59
N ASP A 51 -18.40 8.78 -3.19
CA ASP A 51 -19.19 9.99 -3.12
C ASP A 51 -20.39 9.88 -4.06
N LYS A 52 -21.57 9.65 -3.48
CA LYS A 52 -22.84 9.47 -4.21
C LYS A 52 -23.23 10.69 -5.04
N ILE A 53 -22.76 11.89 -4.70
CA ILE A 53 -23.11 13.12 -5.45
C ILE A 53 -22.33 13.15 -6.76
N THR A 54 -21.03 12.83 -6.72
CA THR A 54 -20.15 12.91 -7.89
C THR A 54 -19.95 11.57 -8.60
N GLY A 55 -20.36 10.46 -7.98
CA GLY A 55 -20.12 9.09 -8.45
C GLY A 55 -18.66 8.64 -8.35
N ARG A 56 -17.80 9.41 -7.67
CA ARG A 56 -16.35 9.18 -7.61
C ARG A 56 -15.97 8.40 -6.37
N TYR A 57 -14.93 7.57 -6.50
CA TYR A 57 -14.29 6.91 -5.37
C TYR A 57 -13.15 7.80 -4.85
N LEU A 58 -13.35 8.38 -3.66
CA LEU A 58 -12.40 9.28 -3.04
C LEU A 58 -11.51 8.51 -2.07
N TYR A 59 -10.19 8.64 -2.25
CA TYR A 59 -9.21 8.05 -1.34
C TYR A 59 -9.47 8.49 0.10
N ARG A 60 -9.38 7.54 1.03
CA ARG A 60 -9.58 7.80 2.45
C ARG A 60 -8.36 7.47 3.29
N TYR A 61 -7.87 6.24 3.20
CA TYR A 61 -6.71 5.80 3.95
C TYR A 61 -6.11 4.54 3.33
N THR A 62 -4.88 4.24 3.73
CA THR A 62 -4.16 3.04 3.33
C THR A 62 -3.82 2.20 4.55
N LYS A 63 -3.97 0.89 4.43
CA LYS A 63 -3.43 -0.09 5.39
C LYS A 63 -2.20 -0.76 4.80
N LEU A 64 -1.16 -0.86 5.60
CA LEU A 64 0.07 -1.58 5.29
C LEU A 64 0.12 -2.79 6.21
N SER A 65 0.32 -3.99 5.67
CA SER A 65 0.35 -5.19 6.51
C SER A 65 1.26 -6.30 5.99
N CYS A 66 1.52 -7.26 6.87
CA CYS A 66 2.14 -8.54 6.54
C CYS A 66 1.12 -9.64 6.21
N ASN A 67 -0.17 -9.30 6.04
CA ASN A 67 -1.18 -10.30 5.78
C ASN A 67 -0.91 -11.05 4.46
N PRO A 68 -1.52 -12.23 4.23
CA PRO A 68 -1.58 -12.80 2.89
C PRO A 68 -2.11 -11.75 1.91
N CYS A 69 -1.48 -11.66 0.74
CA CYS A 69 -1.84 -10.64 -0.23
C CYS A 69 -2.72 -11.23 -1.33
N GLU A 70 -3.93 -10.69 -1.45
CA GLU A 70 -4.90 -11.02 -2.50
C GLU A 70 -5.09 -9.78 -3.36
N GLU A 71 -4.34 -9.69 -4.46
CA GLU A 71 -4.34 -8.52 -5.32
C GLU A 71 -5.69 -8.32 -6.02
N GLY A 72 -6.15 -7.08 -6.12
CA GLY A 72 -7.37 -6.73 -6.84
C GLY A 72 -8.25 -5.72 -6.13
N MET A 73 -9.45 -5.51 -6.67
CA MET A 73 -10.44 -4.59 -6.14
C MET A 73 -11.62 -5.32 -5.52
N PHE A 74 -12.01 -4.91 -4.32
CA PHE A 74 -13.02 -5.55 -3.50
C PHE A 74 -14.01 -4.51 -2.98
N GLN A 75 -15.29 -4.67 -3.31
CA GLN A 75 -16.36 -3.89 -2.69
C GLN A 75 -16.61 -4.41 -1.27
N ILE A 76 -16.13 -3.70 -0.25
CA ILE A 76 -16.22 -4.12 1.16
C ILE A 76 -17.61 -3.82 1.74
N TYR A 77 -18.14 -2.63 1.43
CA TYR A 77 -19.50 -2.19 1.78
C TYR A 77 -20.07 -1.36 0.63
N HIS A 78 -21.36 -1.01 0.66
CA HIS A 78 -22.03 -0.24 -0.41
C HIS A 78 -21.25 0.98 -0.90
N ASP A 79 -20.58 1.69 -0.01
CA ASP A 79 -19.81 2.90 -0.28
C ASP A 79 -18.31 2.73 -0.07
N LEU A 80 -17.82 1.58 0.40
CA LEU A 80 -16.40 1.36 0.70
C LEU A 80 -15.78 0.36 -0.28
N LEU A 81 -14.89 0.85 -1.12
CA LEU A 81 -14.06 0.06 -2.03
C LEU A 81 -12.66 -0.10 -1.44
N ARG A 82 -12.11 -1.31 -1.55
CA ARG A 82 -10.72 -1.61 -1.21
C ARG A 82 -9.97 -2.04 -2.48
N GLU A 83 -8.85 -1.42 -2.75
CA GLU A 83 -7.90 -1.87 -3.75
C GLU A 83 -6.66 -2.40 -3.04
N THR A 84 -6.28 -3.64 -3.34
CA THR A 84 -5.18 -4.35 -2.71
C THR A 84 -4.04 -4.51 -3.71
N PHE A 85 -2.84 -4.05 -3.34
CA PHE A 85 -1.59 -4.20 -4.08
C PHE A 85 -0.59 -5.08 -3.34
N CYS A 86 0.12 -5.89 -4.12
CA CYS A 86 1.09 -6.85 -3.59
C CYS A 86 2.52 -6.52 -4.06
N CYS A 87 3.47 -6.38 -3.13
CA CYS A 87 4.87 -6.18 -3.49
C CYS A 87 5.75 -7.29 -2.92
N ASN A 88 6.65 -7.85 -3.73
CA ASN A 88 7.57 -8.92 -3.31
C ASN A 88 9.06 -8.64 -3.68
N HIS A 89 9.36 -7.48 -4.26
CA HIS A 89 10.70 -7.16 -4.78
C HIS A 89 11.77 -6.92 -3.70
N ALA A 90 11.42 -6.33 -2.55
CA ALA A 90 12.37 -6.07 -1.46
C ALA A 90 11.69 -6.06 -0.08
N ASP A 91 12.46 -6.29 0.99
CA ASP A 91 11.96 -6.04 2.35
C ASP A 91 11.44 -4.61 2.49
N LEU A 92 10.38 -4.44 3.27
CA LEU A 92 9.73 -3.14 3.51
C LEU A 92 9.22 -2.47 2.21
N CYS A 93 8.94 -3.26 1.18
CA CYS A 93 8.48 -2.71 -0.10
C CYS A 93 7.12 -2.03 -0.02
N ASN A 94 6.26 -2.31 0.96
CA ASN A 94 4.91 -1.75 1.05
C ASN A 94 4.93 -0.35 1.68
N ASN A 95 5.66 0.59 1.08
CA ASN A 95 5.54 1.98 1.49
C ASN A 95 4.21 2.54 0.94
N GLY A 96 3.45 3.27 1.76
CA GLY A 96 2.08 3.71 1.43
C GLY A 96 1.95 4.70 0.26
N ASN A 97 3.05 4.96 -0.45
CA ASN A 97 3.13 5.89 -1.57
C ASN A 97 3.07 5.19 -2.94
N ILE A 98 2.93 3.86 -2.99
CA ILE A 98 3.11 3.08 -4.22
C ILE A 98 1.95 3.19 -5.21
N ASN A 99 0.75 3.62 -4.80
CA ASN A 99 -0.38 3.78 -5.72
C ASN A 99 -1.39 4.84 -5.29
N MET A 100 -0.92 5.95 -4.70
CA MET A 100 -1.71 7.16 -4.81
C MET A 100 -1.52 7.68 -6.21
N ASP A 101 -2.54 7.47 -7.06
CA ASP A 101 -2.74 8.23 -8.28
C ASP A 101 -2.25 9.65 -8.05
N THR A 102 -1.07 9.92 -8.58
CA THR A 102 -0.30 11.16 -8.37
C THR A 102 -0.90 12.28 -9.21
N THR A 103 -2.18 12.15 -9.57
CA THR A 103 -2.89 12.93 -10.58
C THR A 103 -4.01 13.79 -10.00
N VAL A 104 -4.33 13.73 -8.69
CA VAL A 104 -5.49 14.50 -8.18
C VAL A 104 -5.20 15.43 -7.00
N ILE A 105 -4.04 15.37 -6.35
CA ILE A 105 -3.75 16.26 -5.20
C ILE A 105 -2.45 17.07 -5.45
N PHE A 106 -2.68 18.29 -5.93
CA PHE A 106 -1.76 19.43 -6.19
C PHE A 106 -1.00 19.44 -7.53
N GLY A 107 -1.43 20.36 -8.41
CA GLY A 107 -0.75 20.76 -9.65
C GLY A 107 0.63 21.41 -9.42
N LYS A 108 1.60 20.61 -8.94
CA LYS A 108 3.03 20.93 -8.86
C LYS A 108 3.92 19.90 -9.56
N GLY A 109 3.37 18.80 -10.07
CA GLY A 109 4.13 17.75 -10.76
C GLY A 109 4.32 17.97 -12.26
N ILE A 110 3.65 18.96 -12.86
CA ILE A 110 3.73 19.20 -14.31
C ILE A 110 5.04 19.91 -14.69
N ASP A 111 5.59 20.72 -13.79
CA ASP A 111 6.80 21.51 -14.08
C ASP A 111 8.09 20.67 -14.12
N LEU A 112 8.12 19.49 -13.49
CA LEU A 112 9.32 18.64 -13.44
C LEU A 112 9.43 17.64 -14.60
N MET A 113 8.38 17.45 -15.40
CA MET A 113 8.43 16.62 -16.61
C MET A 113 8.63 17.42 -17.89
N ALA A 114 8.40 18.74 -17.86
CA ALA A 114 8.60 19.63 -19.00
C ALA A 114 10.05 20.10 -19.19
N GLU A 115 10.92 19.96 -18.18
CA GLU A 115 12.32 20.41 -18.24
C GLU A 115 13.29 19.36 -18.81
N LYS A 116 12.76 18.23 -19.28
CA LYS A 116 13.56 17.13 -19.87
C LYS A 116 13.11 16.67 -21.25
N SER A 117 12.36 17.52 -21.97
CA SER A 117 12.05 17.30 -23.38
C SER A 117 12.85 18.21 -24.30
#